data_AF-A0A1U7YJK5-F1
#
_entry.id   AF-A0A1U7YJK5-F1
#
_cell.length_a   1.000
_cell.length_b   1.000
_cell.length_c   1.000
_cell.angle_alpha   90.00
_cell.angle_beta   90.00
_cell.angle_gamma   90.00
#
_symmetry.space_group_name_H-M   'P 1'
#
loop_
_entity.id
_entity.type
_entity.pdbx_description
1 polymer ?
#
loop_
_entity_poly.entity_id
_entity_poly.type
_entity_poly.pdbx_seq_one_letter_code
_entity_poly.pdbx_strand_id
1 'polypeptide(L)'
;MSDSSASYIHMHLIEKCLIFHMTKEECMEALSKHANIKPVITSTVWNELEKENKEFFESYTQSQNKDRMTEAETSAMIQKMISKHDHDHSKDSEEVGCSKDSDKE
;
A
#
# COMPACT_ATOMS: atom_id res chain seq x y z
N MET A 1 16.70 13.34 -35.94
CA MET A 1 16.99 13.91 -34.60
C MET A 1 15.71 13.93 -33.74
N SER A 2 15.18 12.77 -33.37
CA SER A 2 13.92 12.64 -32.60
C SER A 2 14.03 11.69 -31.41
N ASP A 3 15.24 11.33 -30.98
CA ASP A 3 15.47 10.33 -29.92
C ASP A 3 15.64 10.96 -28.52
N SER A 4 16.10 12.21 -28.43
CA SER A 4 16.47 12.79 -27.13
C SER A 4 15.26 13.05 -26.23
N SER A 5 14.13 13.48 -26.81
CA SER A 5 12.89 13.72 -26.07
C SER A 5 12.23 12.44 -25.59
N ALA A 6 12.21 11.40 -26.43
CA ALA A 6 11.65 10.09 -26.08
C ALA A 6 12.44 9.43 -24.94
N SER A 7 13.78 9.48 -24.98
CA SER A 7 14.64 8.95 -23.92
C SER A 7 14.41 9.66 -22.58
N TYR A 8 14.25 10.99 -22.59
CA TYR A 8 13.98 11.76 -21.38
C TYR A 8 12.60 11.46 -20.79
N ILE A 9 11.57 11.32 -21.64
CA ILE A 9 10.22 10.96 -21.20
C ILE A 9 10.20 9.58 -20.54
N HIS A 10 10.90 8.59 -21.11
CA HIS A 10 10.97 7.24 -20.52
C HIS A 10 11.63 7.24 -19.14
N MET A 11 12.72 7.98 -18.96
CA MET A 11 13.40 8.10 -17.66
C MET A 11 12.51 8.80 -16.63
N HIS A 12 11.85 9.88 -17.02
CA HIS A 12 10.94 10.61 -16.13
C HIS A 12 9.72 9.78 -15.70
N LEU A 13 9.21 8.91 -16.59
CA LEU A 13 8.11 8.02 -16.27
C LEU A 13 8.52 6.92 -15.28
N ILE A 14 9.74 6.38 -15.41
CA ILE A 14 10.27 5.38 -14.47
C ILE A 14 10.55 6.03 -13.10
N GLU A 15 11.11 7.23 -13.06
CA GLU A 15 11.31 7.99 -11.83
C GLU A 15 9.98 8.20 -11.08
N LYS A 16 8.91 8.55 -11.80
CA LYS A 16 7.57 8.63 -11.22
C LYS A 16 7.10 7.30 -10.64
N CYS A 17 7.28 6.19 -11.37
CA CYS A 17 6.94 4.86 -10.85
C CYS A 17 7.71 4.53 -9.57
N LEU A 18 8.98 4.91 -9.49
CA LEU A 18 9.80 4.75 -8.29
C LEU A 18 9.25 5.58 -7.12
N ILE A 19 8.92 6.86 -7.33
CA ILE A 19 8.31 7.73 -6.31
C ILE A 19 6.98 7.18 -5.79
N PHE A 20 6.18 6.55 -6.66
CA PHE A 20 4.92 5.91 -6.26
C PHE A 20 5.10 4.55 -5.57
N HIS A 21 6.33 4.15 -5.24
CA HIS A 21 6.62 2.85 -4.63
C HIS A 21 6.06 1.66 -5.41
N MET A 22 6.01 1.75 -6.76
CA MET A 22 5.54 0.67 -7.62
C MET A 22 6.57 -0.45 -7.74
N THR A 23 6.12 -1.70 -7.66
CA THR A 23 6.94 -2.86 -8.04
C THR A 23 7.29 -2.81 -9.53
N LYS A 24 8.28 -3.61 -9.94
CA LYS A 24 8.68 -3.71 -11.33
C LYS A 24 7.50 -4.09 -12.24
N GLU A 25 6.69 -5.04 -11.78
CA GLU A 25 5.50 -5.53 -12.49
C GLU A 25 4.43 -4.43 -12.63
N GLU A 26 4.15 -3.70 -11.56
CA GLU A 26 3.21 -2.57 -11.57
C GLU A 26 3.70 -1.43 -12.48
N CYS A 27 5.00 -1.14 -12.45
CA CYS A 27 5.63 -0.17 -13.35
C CYS A 27 5.48 -0.60 -14.82
N MET A 28 5.75 -1.87 -15.15
CA MET A 28 5.57 -2.41 -16.49
C MET A 28 4.11 -2.31 -16.96
N GLU A 29 3.15 -2.67 -16.10
CA GLU A 29 1.74 -2.63 -16.45
C GLU A 29 1.22 -1.19 -16.61
N ALA A 30 1.57 -0.29 -15.69
CA ALA A 30 1.18 1.12 -15.75
C ALA A 30 1.73 1.81 -16.99
N LEU A 31 3.02 1.63 -17.29
CA LEU A 31 3.65 2.25 -18.46
C LEU A 31 3.13 1.64 -19.77
N SER A 32 2.81 0.35 -19.79
CA SER A 32 2.17 -0.27 -20.95
C SER A 32 0.76 0.25 -21.18
N LYS A 33 -0.05 0.42 -20.14
CA LYS A 33 -1.44 0.87 -20.26
C LYS A 33 -1.57 2.37 -20.52
N HIS A 34 -0.75 3.19 -19.87
CA HIS A 34 -0.93 4.65 -19.86
C HIS A 34 0.01 5.39 -20.80
N ALA A 35 1.18 4.82 -21.11
CA ALA A 35 2.19 5.45 -21.98
C ALA A 35 2.47 4.64 -23.25
N ASN A 36 1.76 3.51 -23.47
CA ASN A 36 1.94 2.63 -24.62
C ASN A 36 3.39 2.10 -24.76
N ILE A 37 4.15 2.05 -23.67
CA ILE A 37 5.53 1.57 -23.64
C ILE A 37 5.53 0.05 -23.54
N LYS A 38 6.30 -0.63 -24.40
CA LYS A 38 6.37 -2.10 -24.36
C LYS A 38 6.97 -2.55 -23.02
N PRO A 39 6.38 -3.55 -22.34
CA PRO A 39 6.90 -4.05 -21.05
C PRO A 39 8.37 -4.47 -21.08
N VAL A 40 8.85 -4.98 -22.22
CA VAL A 40 10.28 -5.33 -22.43
C VAL A 40 11.22 -4.14 -22.32
N ILE A 41 10.78 -2.94 -22.75
CA ILE A 41 11.56 -1.70 -22.64
C ILE A 41 11.68 -1.33 -21.16
N THR A 42 10.55 -1.25 -20.46
CA THR A 42 10.51 -0.96 -19.02
C THR A 42 11.34 -1.96 -18.22
N SER A 43 11.21 -3.26 -18.50
CA SER A 43 12.01 -4.29 -17.83
C SER A 43 13.50 -4.13 -18.07
N THR A 44 13.90 -3.77 -19.29
CA THR A 44 15.33 -3.59 -19.62
C THR A 44 15.91 -2.40 -18.87
N VAL A 45 15.22 -1.26 -18.90
CA VAL A 45 15.69 -0.06 -18.20
C VAL A 45 15.70 -0.26 -16.69
N TRP A 46 14.67 -0.90 -16.14
CA TRP A 46 14.62 -1.23 -14.71
C TRP A 46 15.79 -2.12 -14.27
N ASN A 47 16.10 -3.16 -15.04
CA ASN A 47 17.22 -4.07 -14.74
C ASN A 47 18.57 -3.34 -14.74
N GLU A 48 18.81 -2.44 -15.71
CA GLU A 48 20.05 -1.66 -15.75
C GLU A 48 20.10 -0.65 -14.59
N LEU A 49 18.99 0.00 -14.25
CA LEU A 49 18.91 0.90 -13.09
C LEU A 49 19.21 0.17 -11.78
N GLU A 50 18.64 -1.02 -11.59
CA GLU A 50 18.87 -1.86 -10.41
C GLU A 50 20.34 -2.29 -10.30
N LYS A 51 20.94 -2.65 -11.45
CA LYS A 51 22.35 -3.04 -11.51
C LYS A 51 23.30 -1.88 -11.22
N GLU A 52 22.99 -0.68 -11.68
CA GLU A 52 23.79 0.53 -11.44
C GLU A 52 23.57 1.13 -10.04
N ASN A 53 22.38 0.96 -9.46
CA ASN A 53 21.96 1.61 -8.21
C ASN A 53 21.53 0.61 -7.13
N LYS A 54 22.34 -0.43 -6.88
CA LYS A 54 21.99 -1.56 -6.01
C LYS A 54 21.52 -1.16 -4.61
N GLU A 55 22.25 -0.29 -3.92
CA GLU A 55 21.93 0.13 -2.54
C GLU A 55 20.57 0.84 -2.46
N PHE A 56 20.21 1.61 -3.49
CA PHE A 56 18.91 2.24 -3.59
C PHE A 56 17.81 1.19 -3.75
N PHE A 57 17.98 0.24 -4.69
CA PHE A 57 16.97 -0.78 -4.96
C PHE A 57 16.79 -1.78 -3.81
N GLU A 58 17.85 -2.13 -3.08
CA GLU A 58 17.76 -2.93 -1.85
C GLU A 58 16.88 -2.24 -0.79
N SER A 59 17.12 -0.95 -0.55
CA SER A 59 16.33 -0.15 0.39
C SER A 59 14.89 0.06 -0.10
N TYR A 60 14.72 0.23 -1.42
CA TYR A 60 13.44 0.43 -2.08
C TYR A 60 12.53 -0.81 -2.00
N THR A 61 13.05 -2.00 -2.29
CA THR A 61 12.30 -3.25 -2.16
C THR A 61 11.97 -3.53 -0.68
N GLN A 62 12.87 -3.18 0.24
CA GLN A 62 12.60 -3.35 1.67
C GLN A 62 11.50 -2.40 2.19
N SER A 63 11.39 -1.19 1.65
CA SER A 63 10.34 -0.23 2.05
C SER A 63 8.97 -0.60 1.48
N GLN A 64 8.91 -1.12 0.25
CA GLN A 64 7.65 -1.64 -0.33
C GLN A 64 6.98 -2.72 0.53
N ASN A 65 7.78 -3.58 1.16
CA ASN A 65 7.28 -4.62 2.05
C ASN A 65 6.76 -4.09 3.39
N LYS A 66 7.07 -2.83 3.75
CA LYS A 66 6.63 -2.22 5.01
C LYS A 66 5.32 -1.43 4.84
N ASP A 67 5.10 -0.83 3.68
CA ASP A 67 3.85 -0.09 3.39
C ASP A 67 2.72 -1.00 2.90
N ARG A 68 3.04 -2.18 2.36
CA ARG A 68 2.05 -3.23 2.08
C ARG A 68 1.92 -4.13 3.30
N MET A 69 0.80 -4.05 4.03
CA MET A 69 0.46 -5.04 5.06
C MET A 69 0.66 -6.44 4.47
N THR A 70 1.49 -7.24 5.14
CA THR A 70 1.72 -8.62 4.69
C THR A 70 0.41 -9.40 4.73
N GLU A 71 0.31 -10.45 3.93
CA GLU A 71 -0.85 -11.36 3.95
C GLU A 71 -1.11 -11.90 5.37
N ALA A 72 -0.03 -12.17 6.12
CA ALA A 72 -0.09 -12.60 7.51
C ALA A 72 -0.66 -11.52 8.45
N GLU A 73 -0.24 -10.26 8.32
CA GLU A 73 -0.78 -9.15 9.11
C GLU A 73 -2.24 -8.87 8.80
N THR A 74 -2.61 -8.93 7.52
CA THR A 74 -4.00 -8.78 7.07
C THR A 74 -4.87 -9.91 7.64
N SER A 75 -4.40 -11.16 7.55
CA SER A 75 -5.09 -12.32 8.10
C SER A 75 -5.25 -12.24 9.62
N ALA A 76 -4.20 -11.80 10.33
CA ALA A 76 -4.24 -11.61 11.77
C ALA A 76 -5.23 -10.50 12.19
N MET A 77 -5.33 -9.41 11.43
CA MET A 77 -6.29 -8.34 11.68
C MET A 77 -7.73 -8.83 11.49
N ILE A 78 -8.01 -9.60 10.43
CA ILE A 78 -9.31 -10.19 10.16
C ILE A 78 -9.72 -11.12 11.31
N GLN A 79 -8.85 -12.04 11.72
CA GLN A 79 -9.10 -12.94 12.86
C GLN A 79 -9.42 -12.16 14.14
N LYS A 80 -8.66 -11.10 14.44
CA LYS A 80 -8.85 -10.25 15.63
C LYS A 80 -10.17 -9.47 15.63
N MET A 81 -10.74 -9.17 14.46
CA MET A 81 -12.07 -8.58 14.35
C MET A 81 -13.17 -9.62 14.61
N ILE A 82 -13.02 -10.83 14.07
CA ILE A 82 -13.96 -11.94 14.27
C ILE A 82 -14.03 -12.33 15.75
N SER A 83 -12.89 -12.53 16.43
CA SER A 83 -12.88 -12.99 17.83
C SER A 83 -13.42 -11.98 18.86
N LYS A 84 -13.57 -10.70 18.51
CA LYS A 84 -14.12 -9.68 19.43
C LYS A 84 -15.65 -9.66 19.45
N HIS A 85 -16.30 -10.30 18.47
CA HIS A 85 -17.75 -10.31 18.35
C HIS A 85 -18.42 -11.42 19.20
N ASP A 86 -17.65 -12.38 19.73
CA ASP A 86 -18.19 -13.51 20.49
C ASP A 86 -18.34 -13.25 21.99
N HIS A 87 -18.04 -12.03 22.50
CA HIS A 87 -17.94 -11.81 23.95
C HIS A 87 -18.97 -10.87 24.60
N ASP A 88 -20.03 -10.43 23.91
CA ASP A 88 -21.05 -9.55 24.54
C ASP A 88 -22.51 -9.95 24.28
N HIS A 89 -22.84 -11.21 24.56
CA HIS A 89 -24.22 -11.61 24.85
C HIS A 89 -24.24 -12.58 26.03
N SER A 90 -23.94 -12.09 27.23
CA SER A 90 -24.49 -12.67 28.47
C SER A 90 -24.04 -11.86 29.68
N LYS A 91 -24.90 -10.94 30.14
CA LYS A 91 -25.28 -10.87 31.55
C LYS A 91 -26.54 -10.03 31.72
N ASP A 92 -27.61 -10.73 32.04
CA ASP A 92 -28.79 -10.24 32.69
C ASP A 92 -28.49 -9.42 33.96
N SER A 93 -29.50 -8.64 34.33
CA SER A 93 -29.89 -8.26 35.69
C SER A 93 -29.55 -6.85 36.19
N GLU A 94 -30.64 -6.06 36.23
CA GLU A 94 -31.16 -5.34 37.40
C GLU A 94 -30.62 -3.94 37.79
N GLU A 95 -31.62 -3.13 38.19
CA GLU A 95 -31.57 -1.93 39.04
C GLU A 95 -31.06 -0.61 38.43
N VAL A 96 -32.02 0.22 37.99
CA VAL A 96 -31.88 1.68 38.08
C VAL A 96 -33.14 2.27 38.70
N GLY A 97 -33.29 2.09 40.00
CA GLY A 97 -34.01 3.05 40.85
C GLY A 97 -33.03 4.14 41.32
N CYS A 98 -33.20 5.37 40.85
CA CYS A 98 -32.60 6.52 41.52
C CYS A 98 -33.59 7.68 41.55
N SER A 99 -34.33 7.77 42.66
CA SER A 99 -35.06 8.95 43.06
C SER A 99 -34.10 10.14 43.16
N LYS A 100 -34.45 11.23 42.48
CA LYS A 100 -33.93 12.56 42.82
C LYS A 100 -35.12 13.43 43.21
N ASP A 101 -35.29 13.56 44.52
CA ASP A 101 -36.02 14.67 45.12
C ASP A 101 -35.24 15.97 44.86
N SER A 102 -35.94 17.01 44.42
CA SER A 102 -35.83 18.40 44.85
C SER A 102 -36.41 19.29 43.75
N ASP A 103 -37.62 19.79 43.93
CA ASP A 103 -37.89 21.21 43.69
C ASP A 103 -39.09 21.63 44.54
N LYS A 104 -38.82 22.63 45.37
CA LYS A 104 -39.75 23.29 46.28
C LYS A 104 -40.17 24.59 45.60
N GLU A 105 -41.44 24.72 45.27
CA GLU A 105 -42.18 25.99 45.35
C GLU A 105 -43.28 25.85 46.40
#